data_AF-A0A520HIL5-F1
#
_entry.id   AF-A0A520HIL5-F1
#
_cell.length_a   1.000
_cell.length_b   1.000
_cell.length_c   1.000
_cell.angle_alpha   90.00
_cell.angle_beta   90.00
_cell.angle_gamma   90.00
#
_symmetry.space_group_name_H-M   'P 1'
#
loop_
_entity.id
_entity.type
_entity.pdbx_description
1 polymer ?
#
loop_
_entity_poly.entity_id
_entity_poly.type
_entity_poly.pdbx_seq_one_letter_code
_entity_poly.pdbx_strand_id
1 'polypeptide(L)'
;MRKMTLVLLLTLTLGFADAQSLQKLERAFQELAADPQTKHALLSLCVLDAGTGKMLFGKNESIGVATASTLKTITSATAFSILGKDFLYQTTLGYSGTLDVNGVLKGDLIIVGGGDPTLGSWRYPNMKEGVILSQWVEAIKNAGIKKVEGRIVGDDSIWDTQSTPDGWIWQDLGNYFGAGASGLSWRENQFDIHLRANASDNSVNVLKTVPLMPYLNIVNELSAGAQGTGDNVYAYLPPLGNIAYLRGTWGIGISKSGISAALPDPAFDAAFRLQDTLKRIGISSTAG
;
A
#
# COMPACT_ATOMS: atom_id res chain seq x y z
N MET A 1 22.29 -60.18 26.80
CA MET A 1 21.47 -59.38 27.75
C MET A 1 21.95 -57.93 27.91
N ARG A 2 23.25 -57.60 27.95
CA ARG A 2 23.73 -56.20 28.12
C ARG A 2 23.46 -55.21 26.97
N LYS A 3 23.23 -55.67 25.73
CA LYS A 3 22.95 -54.79 24.57
C LYS A 3 21.48 -54.34 24.48
N MET A 4 20.53 -55.08 25.06
CA MET A 4 19.10 -54.72 25.06
C MET A 4 18.77 -53.62 26.08
N THR A 5 19.50 -53.54 27.19
CA THR A 5 19.28 -52.53 28.23
C THR A 5 19.73 -51.12 27.80
N LEU A 6 20.73 -51.02 26.91
CA LEU A 6 21.24 -49.73 26.42
C LEU A 6 20.31 -49.08 25.37
N VAL A 7 19.65 -49.89 24.55
CA VAL A 7 18.66 -49.42 23.56
C VAL A 7 17.39 -48.89 24.26
N LEU A 8 16.96 -49.56 25.34
CA LEU A 8 15.79 -49.13 26.13
C LEU A 8 16.01 -47.80 26.86
N LEU A 9 17.24 -47.52 27.31
CA LEU A 9 17.59 -46.25 27.96
C LEU A 9 17.64 -45.08 26.96
N LEU A 10 18.12 -45.31 25.74
CA LEU A 10 18.22 -44.28 24.69
C LEU A 10 16.83 -43.88 24.14
N THR A 11 15.90 -44.84 24.05
CA THR A 11 14.50 -44.58 23.67
C THR A 11 13.72 -43.84 24.77
N LEU A 12 14.06 -44.03 26.05
CA LEU A 12 13.44 -43.29 27.15
C LEU A 12 13.83 -41.80 27.11
N THR A 13 15.11 -41.49 26.87
CA THR A 13 15.60 -40.09 26.90
C THR A 13 15.05 -39.19 25.79
N LEU A 14 14.72 -39.75 24.62
CA LEU A 14 14.12 -38.98 23.51
C LEU A 14 12.65 -38.61 23.79
N GLY A 15 11.89 -39.45 24.51
CA GLY A 15 10.49 -39.17 24.86
C GLY A 15 10.31 -38.09 25.94
N PHE A 16 11.30 -37.90 26.83
CA PHE A 16 11.22 -36.87 27.89
C PHE A 16 11.45 -35.44 27.38
N ALA A 17 12.26 -35.26 26.33
CA ALA A 17 12.53 -33.94 25.77
C ALA A 17 11.28 -33.33 25.09
N ASP A 18 10.54 -34.14 24.33
CA ASP A 18 9.29 -33.74 23.67
C ASP A 18 8.16 -33.47 24.68
N ALA A 19 8.07 -34.24 25.75
CA ALA A 19 7.09 -34.00 26.80
C ALA A 19 7.37 -32.68 27.56
N GLN A 20 8.65 -32.35 27.78
CA GLN A 20 9.05 -31.13 28.48
C GLN A 20 8.82 -29.87 27.62
N SER A 21 8.95 -29.95 26.29
CA SER A 21 8.67 -28.82 25.39
C SER A 21 7.17 -28.53 25.30
N LEU A 22 6.32 -29.57 25.22
CA LEU A 22 4.87 -29.41 25.25
C LEU A 22 4.39 -28.76 26.55
N GLN A 23 4.91 -29.22 27.70
CA GLN A 23 4.54 -28.66 29.01
C GLN A 23 4.93 -27.18 29.15
N LYS A 24 6.06 -26.76 28.55
CA LYS A 24 6.45 -25.36 28.50
C LYS A 24 5.51 -24.52 27.62
N LEU A 25 5.11 -25.04 26.46
CA LEU A 25 4.17 -24.35 25.55
C LEU A 25 2.78 -24.22 26.18
N GLU A 26 2.28 -25.28 26.82
CA GLU A 26 1.03 -25.26 27.57
C GLU A 26 1.07 -24.20 28.67
N ARG A 27 2.14 -24.17 29.47
CA ARG A 27 2.31 -23.19 30.54
C ARG A 27 2.38 -21.75 30.00
N ALA A 28 3.15 -21.51 28.94
CA ALA A 28 3.24 -20.19 28.32
C ALA A 28 1.89 -19.72 27.77
N PHE A 29 1.12 -20.61 27.15
CA PHE A 29 -0.23 -20.30 26.71
C PHE A 29 -1.17 -19.99 27.89
N GLN A 30 -1.10 -20.75 28.98
CA GLN A 30 -1.89 -20.50 30.19
C GLN A 30 -1.54 -19.17 30.84
N GLU A 31 -0.26 -18.82 30.91
CA GLU A 31 0.22 -17.53 31.40
C GLU A 31 -0.31 -16.37 30.52
N LEU A 32 -0.25 -16.51 29.19
CA LEU A 32 -0.85 -15.55 28.26
C LEU A 32 -2.36 -15.43 28.43
N ALA A 33 -3.08 -16.56 28.52
CA ALA A 33 -4.53 -16.58 28.64
C ALA A 33 -5.03 -16.03 29.99
N ALA A 34 -4.20 -16.11 31.03
CA ALA A 34 -4.47 -15.55 32.34
C ALA A 34 -4.16 -14.04 32.43
N ASP A 35 -3.54 -13.45 31.40
CA ASP A 35 -3.28 -12.02 31.38
C ASP A 35 -4.60 -11.23 31.47
N PRO A 36 -4.73 -10.25 32.39
CA PRO A 36 -5.94 -9.45 32.49
C PRO A 36 -6.35 -8.78 31.18
N GLN A 37 -5.41 -8.48 30.27
CA GLN A 37 -5.68 -7.90 28.95
C GLN A 37 -6.39 -8.88 28.01
N THR A 38 -6.23 -10.19 28.20
CA THR A 38 -6.85 -11.23 27.35
C THR A 38 -8.15 -11.77 27.93
N LYS A 39 -8.66 -11.21 29.04
CA LYS A 39 -9.86 -11.70 29.74
C LYS A 39 -11.08 -11.95 28.83
N HIS A 40 -11.24 -11.15 27.79
CA HIS A 40 -12.33 -11.25 26.81
C HIS A 40 -11.85 -11.59 25.39
N ALA A 41 -10.56 -11.91 25.23
CA ALA A 41 -9.99 -12.26 23.95
C ALA A 41 -10.28 -13.73 23.61
N LEU A 42 -10.45 -13.99 22.32
CA LEU A 42 -10.33 -15.34 21.76
C LEU A 42 -8.87 -15.56 21.38
N LEU A 43 -8.19 -16.45 22.09
CA LEU A 43 -6.81 -16.85 21.78
C LEU A 43 -6.81 -18.16 20.99
N SER A 44 -6.09 -18.16 19.86
CA SER A 44 -5.81 -19.36 19.07
C SER A 44 -4.31 -19.44 18.81
N LEU A 45 -3.71 -20.61 19.05
CA LEU A 45 -2.28 -20.85 18.84
C LEU A 45 -2.07 -22.24 18.25
N CYS A 46 -1.32 -22.29 17.16
CA CYS A 46 -0.85 -23.53 16.53
C CYS A 46 0.67 -23.44 16.37
N VAL A 47 1.38 -24.45 16.86
CA VAL A 47 2.84 -24.57 16.74
C VAL A 47 3.15 -25.85 15.98
N LEU A 48 3.84 -25.70 14.86
CA LEU A 48 4.28 -26.79 14.01
C LEU A 48 5.80 -26.91 14.04
N ASP A 49 6.30 -28.13 13.93
CA ASP A 49 7.69 -28.37 13.56
C ASP A 49 7.88 -28.03 12.09
N ALA A 50 8.78 -27.10 11.77
CA ALA A 50 8.95 -26.59 10.41
C ALA A 50 9.56 -27.62 9.43
N GLY A 51 10.30 -28.61 9.93
CA GLY A 51 10.95 -29.63 9.09
C GLY A 51 10.02 -30.80 8.73
N THR A 52 9.16 -31.19 9.67
CA THR A 52 8.28 -32.36 9.56
C THR A 52 6.82 -32.00 9.35
N GLY A 53 6.41 -30.76 9.63
CA GLY A 53 5.02 -30.32 9.63
C GLY A 53 4.18 -30.87 10.79
N LYS A 54 4.79 -31.61 11.73
CA LYS A 54 4.09 -32.19 12.87
C LYS A 54 3.61 -31.08 13.81
N MET A 55 2.34 -31.12 14.21
CA MET A 55 1.82 -30.23 15.25
C MET A 55 2.44 -30.58 16.61
N LEU A 56 3.11 -29.60 17.20
CA LEU A 56 3.76 -29.69 18.51
C LEU A 56 2.84 -29.18 19.62
N PHE A 57 2.01 -28.18 19.33
CA PHE A 57 1.02 -27.63 20.26
C PHE A 57 -0.14 -27.02 19.48
N GLY A 58 -1.36 -27.18 20.00
CA GLY A 58 -2.58 -26.62 19.42
C GLY A 58 -3.55 -26.21 20.54
N LYS A 59 -4.02 -24.97 20.48
CA LYS A 59 -5.13 -24.49 21.31
C LYS A 59 -6.04 -23.63 20.46
N ASN A 60 -7.31 -24.04 20.33
CA ASN A 60 -8.30 -23.36 19.49
C ASN A 60 -7.82 -23.21 18.03
N GLU A 61 -6.91 -24.06 17.57
CA GLU A 61 -6.21 -23.97 16.29
C GLU A 61 -7.15 -24.13 15.09
N SER A 62 -8.32 -24.72 15.30
CA SER A 62 -9.37 -24.92 14.30
C SER A 62 -10.42 -23.81 14.30
N ILE A 63 -10.30 -22.81 15.18
CA ILE A 63 -11.24 -21.68 15.25
C ILE A 63 -10.78 -20.57 14.31
N GLY A 64 -11.67 -20.13 13.43
CA GLY A 64 -11.42 -18.96 12.57
C GLY A 64 -11.29 -17.68 13.38
N VAL A 65 -10.21 -16.93 13.17
CA VAL A 65 -9.94 -15.64 13.82
C VAL A 65 -9.60 -14.58 12.77
N ALA A 66 -9.83 -13.31 13.10
CA ALA A 66 -9.40 -12.20 12.25
C ALA A 66 -7.86 -12.20 12.17
N THR A 67 -7.34 -12.48 10.98
CA THR A 67 -5.89 -12.62 10.74
C THR A 67 -5.15 -11.29 10.74
N ALA A 68 -5.88 -10.18 10.53
CA ALA A 68 -5.29 -8.88 10.22
C ALA A 68 -4.20 -9.03 9.13
N SER A 69 -3.07 -8.34 9.28
CA SER A 69 -1.97 -8.39 8.30
C SER A 69 -1.25 -9.73 8.20
N THR A 70 -1.50 -10.72 9.07
CA THR A 70 -0.86 -12.05 8.91
C THR A 70 -1.35 -12.80 7.67
N LEU A 71 -2.53 -12.43 7.13
CA LEU A 71 -3.06 -12.94 5.86
C LEU A 71 -2.11 -12.73 4.68
N LYS A 72 -1.27 -11.68 4.74
CA LYS A 72 -0.25 -11.38 3.73
C LYS A 72 0.69 -12.56 3.50
N THR A 73 0.91 -13.43 4.51
CA THR A 73 1.73 -14.64 4.34
C THR A 73 1.14 -15.58 3.29
N ILE A 74 -0.18 -15.81 3.34
CA ILE A 74 -0.90 -16.68 2.39
C ILE A 74 -0.94 -16.01 1.01
N THR A 75 -1.26 -14.72 0.96
CA THR A 75 -1.30 -13.96 -0.31
C THR A 75 0.07 -13.96 -1.00
N SER A 76 1.15 -13.69 -0.27
CA SER A 76 2.51 -13.67 -0.82
C SER A 76 2.98 -15.04 -1.29
N ALA A 77 2.71 -16.11 -0.51
CA ALA A 77 3.04 -17.47 -0.93
C ALA A 77 2.27 -17.88 -2.19
N THR A 78 0.98 -17.52 -2.26
CA THR A 78 0.13 -17.77 -3.42
C THR A 78 0.64 -17.03 -4.65
N ALA A 79 0.91 -15.73 -4.52
CA ALA A 79 1.46 -14.91 -5.60
C ALA A 79 2.80 -15.46 -6.10
N PHE A 80 3.70 -15.83 -5.19
CA PHE A 80 4.99 -16.44 -5.54
C PHE A 80 4.83 -17.77 -6.28
N SER A 81 3.89 -18.61 -5.86
CA SER A 81 3.60 -19.90 -6.50
C SER A 81 3.03 -19.75 -7.91
N ILE A 82 2.10 -18.80 -8.10
CA ILE A 82 1.40 -18.59 -9.39
C ILE A 82 2.26 -17.81 -10.38
N LEU A 83 2.86 -16.70 -9.93
CA LEU A 83 3.59 -15.77 -10.80
C LEU A 83 5.06 -16.17 -10.97
N GLY A 84 5.64 -16.80 -9.94
CA GLY A 84 7.05 -17.14 -9.90
C GLY A 84 7.94 -15.97 -9.49
N LYS A 85 9.19 -16.29 -9.12
CA LYS A 85 10.19 -15.32 -8.63
C LYS A 85 10.64 -14.28 -9.66
N ASP A 86 10.47 -14.58 -10.95
CA ASP A 86 10.96 -13.77 -12.07
C ASP A 86 9.83 -12.96 -12.73
N PHE A 87 8.63 -12.96 -12.15
CA PHE A 87 7.51 -12.18 -12.64
C PHE A 87 7.84 -10.68 -12.63
N LEU A 88 7.51 -10.01 -13.73
CA LEU A 88 7.63 -8.57 -13.87
C LEU A 88 6.31 -8.01 -14.38
N TYR A 89 5.84 -6.96 -13.70
CA TYR A 89 4.75 -6.14 -14.21
C TYR A 89 5.20 -5.39 -15.47
N GLN A 90 4.25 -5.09 -16.36
CA GLN A 90 4.49 -4.33 -17.58
C GLN A 90 3.58 -3.11 -17.61
N THR A 91 4.17 -1.94 -17.82
CA THR A 91 3.43 -0.69 -18.06
C THR A 91 3.84 -0.18 -19.43
N THR A 92 2.87 0.05 -20.32
CA THR A 92 3.12 0.43 -21.71
C THR A 92 2.77 1.90 -21.91
N LEU A 93 3.67 2.67 -22.51
CA LEU A 93 3.35 3.99 -23.05
C LEU A 93 3.15 3.86 -24.56
N GLY A 94 1.96 4.22 -25.04
CA GLY A 94 1.61 4.21 -26.45
C GLY A 94 0.94 5.51 -26.88
N TYR A 95 0.57 5.57 -28.15
CA TYR A 95 -0.26 6.65 -28.68
C TYR A 95 -1.31 6.10 -29.66
N SER A 96 -2.40 6.86 -29.84
CA SER A 96 -3.42 6.60 -30.85
C SER A 96 -3.35 7.62 -32.00
N GLY A 97 -4.06 7.35 -33.09
CA GLY A 97 -4.14 8.28 -34.21
C GLY A 97 -2.87 8.34 -35.06
N THR A 98 -2.54 9.52 -35.58
CA THR A 98 -1.46 9.68 -36.57
C THR A 98 -0.47 10.76 -36.17
N LEU A 99 0.81 10.49 -36.40
CA LEU A 99 1.89 11.47 -36.23
C LEU A 99 2.24 12.07 -37.60
N ASP A 100 2.14 13.39 -37.72
CA ASP A 100 2.52 14.06 -38.96
C ASP A 100 4.03 14.33 -39.06
N VAL A 101 4.48 14.75 -40.25
CA VAL A 101 5.90 15.03 -40.55
C VAL A 101 6.49 16.17 -39.71
N ASN A 102 5.66 17.01 -39.09
CA ASN A 102 6.09 18.10 -38.22
C ASN A 102 6.20 17.67 -36.76
N GLY A 103 5.82 16.44 -36.42
CA GLY A 103 5.81 15.92 -35.06
C GLY A 103 4.53 16.25 -34.29
N VAL A 104 3.42 16.56 -34.97
CA VAL A 104 2.12 16.76 -34.33
C VAL A 104 1.37 15.43 -34.31
N LEU A 105 1.13 14.91 -33.11
CA LEU A 105 0.31 13.73 -32.88
C LEU A 105 -1.17 14.13 -32.89
N LYS A 106 -1.94 13.66 -33.87
CA LYS A 106 -3.40 13.78 -33.92
C LYS A 106 -4.04 12.56 -33.25
N GLY A 107 -4.01 12.56 -31.93
CA GLY A 107 -4.48 11.46 -31.09
C GLY A 107 -4.01 11.60 -29.65
N ASP A 108 -4.24 10.56 -28.85
CA ASP A 108 -3.97 10.55 -27.42
C ASP A 108 -2.62 9.88 -27.12
N LEU A 109 -1.94 10.31 -26.06
CA LEU A 109 -0.91 9.52 -25.37
C LEU A 109 -1.60 8.66 -24.32
N ILE A 110 -1.23 7.38 -24.22
CA ILE A 110 -1.91 6.41 -23.37
C ILE A 110 -0.88 5.65 -22.54
N ILE A 111 -1.01 5.71 -21.21
CA ILE A 111 -0.24 4.93 -20.24
C ILE A 111 -1.12 3.74 -19.85
N VAL A 112 -0.82 2.55 -20.35
CA VAL A 112 -1.55 1.31 -20.03
C VAL A 112 -0.86 0.61 -18.87
N GLY A 113 -1.54 0.54 -17.74
CA GLY A 113 -1.06 -0.11 -16.53
C GLY A 113 -1.22 -1.64 -16.57
N GLY A 114 -0.22 -2.35 -16.07
CA GLY A 114 -0.27 -3.80 -15.88
C GLY A 114 -0.29 -4.24 -14.41
N GLY A 115 -0.56 -3.33 -13.48
CA GLY A 115 -0.65 -3.59 -12.05
C GLY A 115 0.66 -3.41 -11.26
N ASP A 116 1.66 -2.71 -11.80
CA ASP A 116 2.94 -2.47 -11.12
C ASP A 116 2.77 -1.60 -9.86
N PRO A 117 2.90 -2.15 -8.64
CA PRO A 117 2.72 -1.38 -7.40
C PRO A 117 3.92 -0.47 -7.09
N THR A 118 5.00 -0.56 -7.85
CA THR A 118 6.25 0.18 -7.62
C THR A 118 6.40 1.41 -8.51
N LEU A 119 5.55 1.57 -9.52
CA LEU A 119 5.62 2.67 -10.48
C LEU A 119 5.51 4.04 -9.78
N GLY A 120 6.52 4.88 -9.93
CA GLY A 120 6.61 6.19 -9.28
C GLY A 120 7.02 6.15 -7.80
N SER A 121 7.20 4.98 -7.17
CA SER A 121 7.52 4.85 -5.74
C SER A 121 8.86 5.48 -5.38
N TRP A 122 8.89 6.21 -4.26
CA TRP A 122 10.12 6.78 -3.72
C TRP A 122 11.05 5.73 -3.08
N ARG A 123 10.54 4.52 -2.76
CA ARG A 123 11.31 3.45 -2.11
C ARG A 123 12.28 2.76 -3.04
N TYR A 124 11.98 2.73 -4.34
CA TYR A 124 12.77 2.03 -5.34
C TYR A 124 13.52 3.05 -6.21
N PRO A 125 14.86 3.13 -6.13
CA PRO A 125 15.65 4.15 -6.84
C PRO A 125 15.34 4.28 -8.32
N ASN A 126 15.12 3.15 -9.00
CA ASN A 126 14.86 3.10 -10.44
C ASN A 126 13.38 3.29 -10.82
N MET A 127 12.47 3.31 -9.83
CA MET A 127 11.04 3.52 -10.05
C MET A 127 10.55 4.86 -9.52
N LYS A 128 11.43 5.74 -9.06
CA LYS A 128 11.05 7.08 -8.60
C LYS A 128 10.29 7.83 -9.69
N GLU A 129 9.30 8.62 -9.29
CA GLU A 129 8.48 9.48 -10.17
C GLU A 129 9.31 10.16 -11.27
N GLY A 130 10.37 10.89 -10.90
CA GLY A 130 11.21 11.60 -11.87
C GLY A 130 11.92 10.69 -12.87
N VAL A 131 12.30 9.47 -12.46
CA VAL A 131 12.95 8.50 -13.35
C VAL A 131 11.96 7.99 -14.39
N ILE A 132 10.75 7.60 -13.96
CA ILE A 132 9.71 7.11 -14.86
C ILE A 132 9.26 8.22 -15.83
N LEU A 133 9.03 9.42 -15.33
CA LEU A 133 8.65 10.57 -16.17
C LEU A 133 9.74 10.92 -17.20
N SER A 134 11.02 10.85 -16.83
CA SER A 134 12.12 11.05 -17.77
C SER A 134 12.15 9.98 -18.87
N GLN A 135 11.93 8.71 -18.54
CA GLN A 135 11.86 7.63 -19.53
C GLN A 135 10.69 7.82 -20.50
N TRP A 136 9.51 8.18 -20.00
CA TRP A 136 8.35 8.48 -20.85
C TRP A 136 8.58 9.68 -21.76
N VAL A 137 9.16 10.76 -21.23
CA VAL A 137 9.53 11.94 -22.03
C VAL A 137 10.52 11.57 -23.13
N GLU A 138 11.53 10.75 -22.82
CA GLU A 138 12.51 10.29 -23.80
C GLU A 138 11.85 9.44 -24.90
N ALA A 139 10.97 8.51 -24.53
CA ALA A 139 10.22 7.69 -25.48
C ALA A 139 9.35 8.56 -26.42
N ILE A 140 8.65 9.56 -25.88
CA ILE A 140 7.83 10.51 -26.66
C ILE A 140 8.69 11.30 -27.66
N LYS A 141 9.85 11.79 -27.22
CA LYS A 141 10.79 12.52 -28.09
C LYS A 141 11.37 11.61 -29.18
N ASN A 142 11.74 10.37 -28.83
CA ASN A 142 12.27 9.40 -29.77
C ASN A 142 11.23 8.96 -30.80
N ALA A 143 9.94 8.98 -30.45
CA ALA A 143 8.84 8.81 -31.39
C ALA A 143 8.65 10.03 -32.32
N GLY A 144 9.36 11.14 -32.11
CA GLY A 144 9.27 12.35 -32.93
C GLY A 144 8.12 13.30 -32.55
N ILE A 145 7.44 13.05 -31.42
CA ILE A 145 6.29 13.84 -30.98
C ILE A 145 6.77 15.16 -30.35
N LYS A 146 6.29 16.28 -30.90
CA LYS A 146 6.56 17.65 -30.45
C LYS A 146 5.32 18.36 -29.93
N LYS A 147 4.13 17.90 -30.34
CA LYS A 147 2.83 18.42 -29.92
C LYS A 147 1.80 17.30 -29.93
N VAL A 148 0.88 17.32 -28.97
CA VAL A 148 -0.23 16.36 -28.88
C VAL A 148 -1.56 17.10 -29.10
N GLU A 149 -2.28 16.75 -30.15
CA GLU A 149 -3.64 17.21 -30.44
C GLU A 149 -4.66 16.19 -29.93
N GLY A 150 -4.57 15.89 -28.64
CA GLY A 150 -5.41 14.96 -27.91
C GLY A 150 -5.11 15.04 -26.42
N ARG A 151 -5.46 13.98 -25.70
CA ARG A 151 -5.33 13.84 -24.24
C ARG A 151 -4.09 13.04 -23.88
N ILE A 152 -3.74 13.11 -22.60
CA ILE A 152 -2.87 12.12 -21.95
C ILE A 152 -3.76 11.31 -21.03
N VAL A 153 -3.79 10.00 -21.23
CA VAL A 153 -4.74 9.09 -20.60
C VAL A 153 -3.98 8.05 -19.79
N GLY A 154 -4.38 7.86 -18.53
CA GLY A 154 -4.02 6.68 -17.76
C GLY A 154 -5.09 5.62 -17.96
N ASP A 155 -4.70 4.44 -18.40
CA ASP A 155 -5.57 3.29 -18.63
C ASP A 155 -5.26 2.21 -17.58
N ASP A 156 -6.17 2.04 -16.64
CA ASP A 156 -6.11 1.03 -15.58
C ASP A 156 -7.11 -0.12 -15.78
N SER A 157 -7.65 -0.28 -17.00
CA SER A 157 -8.73 -1.22 -17.32
C SER A 157 -8.35 -2.71 -17.35
N ILE A 158 -7.11 -3.06 -16.99
CA ILE A 158 -6.65 -4.46 -16.93
C ILE A 158 -7.43 -5.29 -15.89
N TRP A 159 -7.99 -4.64 -14.88
CA TRP A 159 -8.86 -5.24 -13.87
C TRP A 159 -10.26 -4.64 -13.92
N ASP A 160 -11.17 -5.19 -13.11
CA ASP A 160 -12.49 -4.57 -12.93
C ASP A 160 -12.39 -3.25 -12.15
N THR A 161 -13.53 -2.56 -12.05
CA THR A 161 -13.62 -1.25 -11.40
C THR A 161 -13.71 -1.34 -9.88
N GLN A 162 -13.75 -2.54 -9.29
CA GLN A 162 -13.87 -2.72 -7.84
C GLN A 162 -12.48 -2.69 -7.18
N SER A 163 -11.92 -1.48 -7.09
CA SER A 163 -10.59 -1.24 -6.52
C SER A 163 -10.49 -1.47 -5.01
N THR A 164 -11.59 -1.26 -4.27
CA THR A 164 -11.65 -1.39 -2.81
C THR A 164 -12.53 -2.59 -2.40
N PRO A 165 -12.08 -3.46 -1.48
CA PRO A 165 -12.89 -4.58 -1.00
C PRO A 165 -14.17 -4.15 -0.27
N ASP A 166 -15.23 -4.95 -0.40
CA ASP A 166 -16.46 -4.76 0.35
C ASP A 166 -16.21 -4.89 1.86
N GLY A 167 -16.92 -4.07 2.65
CA GLY A 167 -16.87 -4.11 4.11
C GLY A 167 -15.72 -3.32 4.74
N TRP A 168 -14.83 -2.70 3.95
CA TRP A 168 -13.89 -1.72 4.47
C TRP A 168 -14.61 -0.51 5.06
N ILE A 169 -14.15 -0.07 6.22
CA ILE A 169 -14.80 1.05 6.91
C ILE A 169 -14.48 2.36 6.20
N TRP A 170 -15.49 3.23 6.11
CA TRP A 170 -15.38 4.52 5.42
C TRP A 170 -14.20 5.38 5.92
N GLN A 171 -13.92 5.32 7.22
CA GLN A 171 -12.82 6.06 7.84
C GLN A 171 -11.45 5.70 7.26
N ASP A 172 -11.27 4.48 6.76
CA ASP A 172 -9.98 3.99 6.30
C ASP A 172 -9.69 4.37 4.84
N LEU A 173 -10.72 4.50 4.00
CA LEU A 173 -10.58 4.59 2.54
C LEU A 173 -9.73 5.77 2.05
N GLY A 174 -9.75 6.90 2.75
CA GLY A 174 -8.94 8.06 2.38
C GLY A 174 -7.52 8.04 2.95
N ASN A 175 -7.15 7.07 3.79
CA ASN A 175 -5.80 6.92 4.34
C ASN A 175 -4.97 5.99 3.48
N TYR A 176 -3.64 6.14 3.48
CA TYR A 176 -2.75 5.38 2.59
C TYR A 176 -2.93 3.85 2.66
N PHE A 177 -3.24 3.30 3.84
CA PHE A 177 -3.44 1.85 4.02
C PHE A 177 -4.81 1.36 3.53
N GLY A 178 -5.73 2.30 3.28
CA GLY A 178 -7.04 2.08 2.66
C GLY A 178 -7.07 2.37 1.15
N ALA A 179 -5.92 2.68 0.54
CA ALA A 179 -5.85 2.89 -0.90
C ALA A 179 -6.23 1.61 -1.66
N GLY A 180 -7.14 1.76 -2.64
CA GLY A 180 -7.58 0.65 -3.48
C GLY A 180 -6.48 0.13 -4.41
N ALA A 181 -6.66 -1.09 -4.91
CA ALA A 181 -5.86 -1.63 -5.99
C ALA A 181 -6.22 -0.91 -7.31
N SER A 182 -5.23 -0.67 -8.18
CA SER A 182 -5.46 -0.08 -9.50
C SER A 182 -4.59 -0.77 -10.54
N GLY A 183 -5.14 -0.95 -11.74
CA GLY A 183 -4.39 -1.45 -12.89
C GLY A 183 -3.21 -0.55 -13.28
N LEU A 184 -3.32 0.76 -13.02
CA LEU A 184 -2.24 1.73 -13.13
C LEU A 184 -1.98 2.37 -11.78
N SER A 185 -1.25 1.67 -10.93
CA SER A 185 -0.74 2.23 -9.69
C SER A 185 0.27 3.33 -9.94
N TRP A 186 0.25 4.35 -9.08
CA TRP A 186 1.20 5.46 -9.13
C TRP A 186 1.58 5.92 -7.73
N ARG A 187 2.88 5.94 -7.44
CA ARG A 187 3.44 6.34 -6.15
C ARG A 187 2.83 5.60 -4.96
N GLU A 188 2.74 4.27 -5.06
CA GLU A 188 2.10 3.42 -4.04
C GLU A 188 0.63 3.82 -3.75
N ASN A 189 -0.05 4.45 -4.71
CA ASN A 189 -1.41 4.99 -4.60
C ASN A 189 -1.58 5.96 -3.42
N GLN A 190 -0.57 6.78 -3.14
CA GLN A 190 -0.63 7.74 -2.04
C GLN A 190 0.06 9.08 -2.31
N PHE A 191 -0.33 10.07 -1.51
CA PHE A 191 0.32 11.37 -1.39
C PHE A 191 0.37 11.80 0.08
N ASP A 192 1.26 12.75 0.40
CA ASP A 192 1.40 13.26 1.76
C ASP A 192 0.73 14.62 1.93
N ILE A 193 0.14 14.86 3.10
CA ILE A 193 -0.46 16.13 3.52
C ILE A 193 0.35 16.63 4.71
N HIS A 194 1.08 17.73 4.53
CA HIS A 194 1.86 18.33 5.61
C HIS A 194 0.96 19.22 6.48
N LEU A 195 1.07 19.03 7.80
CA LEU A 195 0.20 19.66 8.78
C LEU A 195 1.01 20.40 9.85
N ARG A 196 0.40 21.42 10.46
CA ARG A 196 0.96 22.10 11.63
C ARG A 196 -0.15 22.61 12.54
N ALA A 197 -0.16 22.15 13.79
CA ALA A 197 -1.06 22.70 14.81
C ALA A 197 -0.64 24.12 15.23
N ASN A 198 -1.62 24.95 15.53
CA ASN A 198 -1.47 26.23 16.19
C ASN A 198 -2.12 26.17 17.58
N ALA A 199 -1.31 26.35 18.62
CA ALA A 199 -1.77 26.27 20.01
C ALA A 199 -2.63 27.47 20.42
N SER A 200 -2.48 28.64 19.78
CA SER A 200 -3.14 29.86 20.21
C SER A 200 -4.65 29.91 19.90
N ASP A 201 -5.07 29.25 18.82
CA ASP A 201 -6.44 29.29 18.30
C ASP A 201 -7.04 27.89 18.10
N ASN A 202 -6.34 26.85 18.57
CA ASN A 202 -6.73 25.45 18.45
C ASN A 202 -6.89 24.94 17.01
N SER A 203 -6.34 25.64 16.01
CA SER A 203 -6.43 25.26 14.60
C SER A 203 -5.28 24.35 14.16
N VAL A 204 -5.44 23.70 13.01
CA VAL A 204 -4.36 22.99 12.31
C VAL A 204 -4.32 23.51 10.89
N ASN A 205 -3.13 23.88 10.42
CA ASN A 205 -2.93 24.34 9.05
C ASN A 205 -2.49 23.19 8.15
N VAL A 206 -3.12 23.07 6.98
CA VAL A 206 -2.61 22.30 5.85
C VAL A 206 -1.55 23.15 5.15
N LEU A 207 -0.29 22.74 5.24
CA LEU A 207 0.84 23.51 4.72
C LEU A 207 1.04 23.28 3.21
N LYS A 208 0.96 22.03 2.78
CA LYS A 208 1.14 21.60 1.39
C LYS A 208 0.79 20.12 1.24
N THR A 209 0.61 19.71 0.00
CA THR A 209 0.63 18.29 -0.39
C THR A 209 1.95 17.93 -1.08
N VAL A 210 2.38 16.67 -0.96
CA VAL A 210 3.55 16.12 -1.65
C VAL A 210 3.16 14.82 -2.37
N PRO A 211 3.05 14.83 -3.72
CA PRO A 211 3.29 15.95 -4.61
C PRO A 211 2.19 17.01 -4.47
N LEU A 212 2.33 18.14 -5.15
CA LEU A 212 1.24 19.11 -5.22
C LEU A 212 0.01 18.46 -5.87
N MET A 213 -1.14 18.57 -5.22
CA MET A 213 -2.44 18.00 -5.63
C MET A 213 -3.43 19.10 -6.03
N PRO A 214 -3.22 19.81 -7.15
CA PRO A 214 -4.00 21.01 -7.48
C PRO A 214 -5.46 20.71 -7.87
N TYR A 215 -5.77 19.45 -8.15
CA TYR A 215 -7.11 18.98 -8.53
C TYR A 215 -7.94 18.47 -7.34
N LEU A 216 -7.38 18.43 -6.13
CA LEU A 216 -8.10 18.07 -4.91
C LEU A 216 -8.53 19.31 -4.13
N ASN A 217 -9.79 19.32 -3.68
CA ASN A 217 -10.30 20.28 -2.72
C ASN A 217 -10.17 19.69 -1.30
N ILE A 218 -9.29 20.25 -0.48
CA ILE A 218 -9.09 19.80 0.90
C ILE A 218 -9.92 20.67 1.84
N VAL A 219 -10.95 20.08 2.44
CA VAL A 219 -11.74 20.68 3.52
C VAL A 219 -11.09 20.30 4.85
N ASN A 220 -10.55 21.29 5.53
CA ASN A 220 -9.83 21.10 6.77
C ASN A 220 -10.74 21.34 7.98
N GLU A 221 -11.14 20.27 8.66
CA GLU A 221 -11.97 20.27 9.87
C GLU A 221 -11.17 19.81 11.11
N LEU A 222 -9.84 19.97 11.06
CA LEU A 222 -8.93 19.54 12.11
C LEU A 222 -8.87 20.53 13.27
N SER A 223 -8.61 19.99 14.46
CA SER A 223 -8.29 20.78 15.66
C SER A 223 -6.95 20.36 16.27
N ALA A 224 -6.33 21.27 17.01
CA ALA A 224 -5.09 20.97 17.69
C ALA A 224 -5.35 20.01 18.86
N GLY A 225 -4.55 18.95 18.95
CA GLY A 225 -4.53 18.03 20.09
C GLY A 225 -3.50 18.48 21.13
N ALA A 226 -3.68 18.07 22.39
CA ALA A 226 -2.68 18.30 23.43
C ALA A 226 -1.32 17.66 23.07
N GLN A 227 -0.25 18.13 23.69
CA GLN A 227 1.08 17.54 23.50
C GLN A 227 1.05 16.05 23.90
N GLY A 228 1.59 15.19 23.04
CA GLY A 228 1.66 13.75 23.28
C GLY A 228 0.44 12.94 22.81
N THR A 229 -0.62 13.57 22.29
CA THR A 229 -1.80 12.82 21.76
C THR A 229 -1.54 12.15 20.41
N GLY A 230 -0.43 12.44 19.75
CA GLY A 230 -0.10 11.92 18.43
C GLY A 230 -0.93 12.53 17.30
N ASP A 231 -0.96 11.86 16.15
CA ASP A 231 -1.82 12.17 15.03
C ASP A 231 -3.07 11.29 15.05
N ASN A 232 -4.23 11.90 15.24
CA ASN A 232 -5.54 11.24 15.12
C ASN A 232 -6.29 11.83 13.93
N VAL A 233 -5.57 12.07 12.83
CA VAL A 233 -6.10 12.68 11.61
C VAL A 233 -6.50 11.58 10.64
N TYR A 234 -7.72 11.67 10.14
CA TYR A 234 -8.24 10.80 9.10
C TYR A 234 -8.61 11.63 7.89
N ALA A 235 -8.18 11.17 6.71
CA ALA A 235 -8.65 11.69 5.46
C ALA A 235 -9.88 10.89 5.02
N TYR A 236 -11.00 11.59 4.83
CA TYR A 236 -12.22 11.06 4.23
C TYR A 236 -12.25 11.52 2.78
N LEU A 237 -11.78 10.66 1.89
CA LEU A 237 -11.64 10.89 0.48
C LEU A 237 -12.09 9.62 -0.25
N PRO A 238 -13.22 9.65 -0.98
CA PRO A 238 -13.69 8.45 -1.67
C PRO A 238 -12.82 8.19 -2.91
N PRO A 239 -12.68 6.91 -3.32
CA PRO A 239 -12.11 6.57 -4.63
C PRO A 239 -12.78 7.38 -5.75
N LEU A 240 -11.98 7.85 -6.71
CA LEU A 240 -12.36 8.72 -7.82
C LEU A 240 -12.95 10.09 -7.39
N GLY A 241 -12.95 10.40 -6.10
CA GLY A 241 -13.40 11.68 -5.55
C GLY A 241 -12.35 12.78 -5.66
N ASN A 242 -12.82 14.03 -5.66
CA ASN A 242 -11.97 15.22 -5.70
C ASN A 242 -12.10 16.12 -4.46
N ILE A 243 -12.89 15.73 -3.46
CA ILE A 243 -13.04 16.45 -2.19
C ILE A 243 -12.57 15.55 -1.05
N ALA A 244 -11.57 16.02 -0.31
CA ALA A 244 -11.04 15.34 0.86
C ALA A 244 -11.42 16.11 2.13
N TYR A 245 -12.07 15.47 3.09
CA TYR A 245 -12.32 16.04 4.42
C TYR A 245 -11.27 15.52 5.39
N LEU A 246 -10.51 16.41 6.02
CA LEU A 246 -9.58 16.06 7.08
C LEU A 246 -10.25 16.27 8.44
N ARG A 247 -10.37 15.20 9.23
CA ARG A 247 -11.04 15.23 10.54
C ARG A 247 -10.18 14.61 11.63
N GLY A 248 -10.41 15.07 12.86
CA GLY A 248 -9.73 14.59 14.06
C GLY A 248 -8.76 15.62 14.64
N THR A 249 -7.70 15.12 15.29
CA THR A 249 -6.77 15.98 16.03
C THR A 249 -5.31 15.80 15.60
N TRP A 250 -4.57 16.91 15.61
CA TRP A 250 -3.12 16.90 15.38
C TRP A 250 -2.40 17.42 16.62
N GLY A 251 -1.64 16.55 17.30
CA GLY A 251 -0.96 16.90 18.55
C GLY A 251 0.04 18.05 18.40
N ILE A 252 -0.05 19.04 19.30
CA ILE A 252 0.90 20.15 19.37
C ILE A 252 2.32 19.60 19.63
N GLY A 253 3.29 20.09 18.86
CA GLY A 253 4.71 19.74 19.03
C GLY A 253 5.09 18.33 18.56
N ILE A 254 4.21 17.61 17.87
CA ILE A 254 4.56 16.31 17.26
C ILE A 254 5.70 16.48 16.24
N SER A 255 6.63 15.52 16.19
CA SER A 255 7.77 15.53 15.26
C SER A 255 7.41 15.17 13.82
N LYS A 256 6.26 14.50 13.63
CA LYS A 256 5.72 14.15 12.31
C LYS A 256 5.40 15.44 11.54
N SER A 257 5.64 15.45 10.23
CA SER A 257 5.35 16.63 9.39
C SER A 257 3.95 16.63 8.77
N GLY A 258 3.23 15.51 8.83
CA GLY A 258 1.99 15.31 8.10
C GLY A 258 1.46 13.87 8.17
N ILE A 259 0.45 13.57 7.36
CA ILE A 259 -0.09 12.21 7.14
C ILE A 259 0.03 11.80 5.69
N SER A 260 -0.11 10.50 5.40
CA SER A 260 -0.23 9.97 4.04
C SER A 260 -1.69 9.59 3.77
N ALA A 261 -2.24 10.08 2.67
CA ALA A 261 -3.60 9.84 2.22
C ALA A 261 -3.61 8.96 0.95
N ALA A 262 -4.70 8.23 0.76
CA ALA A 262 -4.93 7.46 -0.45
C ALA A 262 -5.10 8.41 -1.65
N LEU A 263 -4.46 8.07 -2.76
CA LEU A 263 -4.65 8.72 -4.04
C LEU A 263 -6.00 8.24 -4.62
N PRO A 264 -6.99 9.13 -4.83
CA PRO A 264 -8.34 8.70 -5.17
C PRO A 264 -8.42 8.12 -6.60
N ASP A 265 -7.57 8.61 -7.50
CA ASP A 265 -7.46 8.12 -8.87
C ASP A 265 -5.95 8.10 -9.27
N PRO A 266 -5.27 6.96 -9.05
CA PRO A 266 -3.86 6.81 -9.38
C PRO A 266 -3.54 6.91 -10.88
N ALA A 267 -4.43 6.40 -11.73
CA ALA A 267 -4.28 6.43 -13.17
C ALA A 267 -4.34 7.86 -13.70
N PHE A 268 -5.29 8.65 -13.19
CA PHE A 268 -5.39 10.07 -13.46
C PHE A 268 -4.14 10.83 -13.00
N ASP A 269 -3.62 10.59 -11.79
CA ASP A 269 -2.42 11.31 -11.34
C ASP A 269 -1.21 11.00 -12.23
N ALA A 270 -1.00 9.74 -12.63
CA ALA A 270 0.10 9.39 -13.53
C ALA A 270 0.04 10.18 -14.85
N ALA A 271 -1.15 10.24 -15.47
CA ALA A 271 -1.38 11.03 -16.68
C ALA A 271 -1.19 12.53 -16.45
N PHE A 272 -1.70 13.06 -15.33
CA PHE A 272 -1.53 14.44 -14.91
C PHE A 272 -0.04 14.82 -14.74
N ARG A 273 0.77 13.97 -14.10
CA ARG A 273 2.21 14.20 -13.92
C ARG A 273 2.96 14.20 -15.25
N LEU A 274 2.60 13.30 -16.17
CA LEU A 274 3.18 13.30 -17.50
C LEU A 274 2.81 14.57 -18.27
N GLN A 275 1.53 14.98 -18.21
CA GLN A 275 1.05 16.21 -18.85
C GLN A 275 1.76 17.46 -18.34
N ASP A 276 1.87 17.62 -17.02
CA ASP A 276 2.60 18.73 -16.41
C ASP A 276 4.08 18.74 -16.84
N THR A 277 4.70 17.56 -16.89
CA THR A 277 6.10 17.41 -17.30
C THR A 277 6.31 17.82 -18.77
N LEU A 278 5.45 17.34 -19.68
CA LEU A 278 5.50 17.69 -21.10
C LEU A 278 5.29 19.19 -21.32
N LYS A 279 4.32 19.79 -20.60
CA LYS A 279 4.04 21.23 -20.66
C LYS A 279 5.26 22.05 -20.26
N ARG A 280 5.97 21.66 -19.19
CA ARG A 280 7.19 22.35 -18.71
C ARG A 280 8.35 22.32 -19.72
N ILE A 281 8.38 21.34 -20.63
CA ILE A 281 9.40 21.23 -21.68
C ILE A 281 8.92 21.68 -23.07
N GLY A 282 7.73 22.31 -23.15
CA GLY A 282 7.20 22.88 -24.38
C GLY A 282 6.46 21.91 -25.31
N ILE A 283 6.18 20.68 -24.85
CA ILE A 283 5.29 19.74 -25.55
C ILE A 283 3.89 19.91 -24.98
N SER A 284 3.01 20.62 -25.69
CA SER A 284 1.64 20.88 -25.22
C SER A 284 0.65 19.80 -25.69
N SER A 285 -0.34 19.52 -24.85
CA SER A 285 -1.57 18.81 -25.23
C SER A 285 -2.72 19.82 -25.36
N THR A 286 -3.56 19.71 -26.40
CA THR A 286 -4.66 20.68 -26.61
C THR A 286 -5.99 20.28 -25.97
N ALA A 287 -6.15 19.03 -25.50
CA ALA A 287 -7.31 18.61 -24.72
C ALA A 287 -6.91 18.57 -23.22
N GLY A 288 -7.63 19.34 -22.40
CA GLY A 288 -7.54 19.33 -20.95
C GLY A 288 -8.58 18.41 -20.34
#